data_AF-A0A365PXD7-F1
#
_entry.id   AF-A0A365PXD7-F1
#
_cell.length_a   1.000
_cell.length_b   1.000
_cell.length_c   1.000
_cell.angle_alpha   90.00
_cell.angle_beta   90.00
_cell.angle_gamma   90.00
#
_symmetry.space_group_name_H-M   'P 1'
#
loop_
_entity.id
_entity.type
_entity.pdbx_description
1 polymer ?
#
loop_
_entity_poly.entity_id
_entity_poly.type
_entity_poly.pdbx_seq_one_letter_code
_entity_poly.pdbx_strand_id
1 'polypeptide(L)' 'MPVTVSKLRGNDIPEEMRGPEVEVVFRVTDHEGKVKYLLDDVEAAQSAVRASDEHQAAKG' A
#
# COMPACT_ATOMS: atom_id res chain seq x y z
N MET A 1 7.34 7.29 9.90
CA MET A 1 7.63 7.66 8.48
C MET A 1 6.40 8.32 7.86
N PRO A 2 6.46 9.04 6.73
CA PRO A 2 5.25 9.41 6.00
C PRO A 2 4.59 8.16 5.42
N VAL A 3 3.25 8.14 5.36
CA VAL A 3 2.52 7.09 4.65
C VAL A 3 2.85 7.19 3.16
N THR A 4 3.13 6.06 2.51
CA THR A 4 3.46 6.02 1.09
C THR A 4 2.61 5.00 0.33
N VAL A 5 2.32 5.30 -0.93
CA VAL A 5 1.66 4.39 -1.88
C VAL A 5 2.54 4.27 -3.11
N SER A 6 2.96 3.05 -3.45
CA SER A 6 3.77 2.76 -4.64
C SER A 6 2.99 1.83 -5.58
N LYS A 7 2.95 2.17 -6.87
CA LYS A 7 2.41 1.30 -7.92
C LYS A 7 3.53 0.41 -8.45
N LEU A 8 3.43 -0.89 -8.24
CA LEU A 8 4.40 -1.90 -8.66
C LEU A 8 3.91 -2.60 -9.93
N ARG A 9 4.81 -2.90 -10.85
CA ARG A 9 4.54 -3.58 -12.12
C ARG A 9 5.65 -4.54 -12.48
N GLY A 10 5.31 -5.62 -13.20
CA GLY A 10 6.30 -6.59 -13.69
C GLY A 10 7.21 -7.10 -12.56
N ASN A 11 8.51 -6.89 -12.70
CA ASN A 11 9.50 -7.37 -11.73
C ASN A 11 9.46 -6.66 -10.37
N ASP A 12 8.81 -5.49 -10.28
CA ASP A 12 8.64 -4.80 -8.99
C ASP A 12 7.53 -5.43 -8.14
N ILE A 13 6.65 -6.25 -8.74
CA ILE A 13 5.63 -7.00 -8.02
C ILE A 13 6.31 -8.15 -7.25
N PRO A 14 5.97 -8.39 -5.97
CA PRO A 14 6.46 -9.53 -5.21
C PRO A 14 6.22 -10.85 -5.94
N GLU A 15 7.21 -11.75 -5.97
CA GLU A 15 7.15 -12.98 -6.77
C GLU A 15 5.92 -13.84 -6.47
N GLU A 16 5.55 -13.94 -5.20
CA GLU A 16 4.37 -14.68 -4.72
C GLU A 16 3.03 -14.12 -5.21
N MET A 17 3.00 -12.86 -5.64
CA MET A 17 1.81 -12.18 -6.16
C MET A 17 1.82 -12.08 -7.69
N ARG A 18 2.94 -12.41 -8.35
CA ARG A 18 3.00 -12.38 -9.81
C ARG A 18 2.10 -13.47 -10.38
N GLY A 19 1.29 -13.10 -11.36
CA GLY A 19 0.40 -14.02 -12.04
C GLY A 19 -0.02 -13.47 -13.40
N PRO A 20 -0.54 -14.32 -14.29
CA PRO A 20 -0.98 -13.90 -15.62
C PRO A 20 -2.09 -12.84 -15.58
N GLU A 21 -2.83 -12.75 -14.49
CA GLU A 21 -3.92 -11.78 -14.28
C GLU A 21 -3.51 -10.57 -13.40
N VAL A 22 -2.26 -10.53 -12.91
CA VAL A 22 -1.78 -9.50 -12.00
C VAL A 22 -0.73 -8.63 -12.69
N GLU A 23 -1.19 -7.54 -13.30
CA GLU A 23 -0.33 -6.57 -13.98
C GLU A 23 0.20 -5.47 -13.04
N VAL A 24 -0.54 -5.19 -11.97
CA VAL A 24 -0.30 -4.09 -11.05
C VAL A 24 -0.57 -4.55 -9.62
N VAL A 25 0.30 -4.14 -8.71
CA VAL A 25 0.07 -4.22 -7.25
C VAL A 25 0.39 -2.87 -6.63
N PHE A 26 -0.42 -2.42 -5.69
CA PHE A 26 -0.19 -1.23 -4.88
C PHE A 26 0.42 -1.63 -3.55
N ARG A 27 1.57 -1.04 -3.22
CA ARG A 27 2.22 -1.19 -1.92
C ARG A 27 1.92 0.04 -1.08
N VAL A 28 1.23 -0.15 0.03
CA VAL A 28 1.00 0.87 1.05
C VAL A 28 1.97 0.61 2.20
N THR A 29 2.72 1.64 2.60
CA THR A 29 3.59 1.60 3.78
C THR A 29 3.11 2.65 4.77
N ASP A 30 2.75 2.23 5.98
CA ASP A 30 2.25 3.13 7.02
C ASP A 30 3.37 3.83 7.81
N HIS A 31 2.99 4.56 8.86
CA HIS A 31 3.91 5.34 9.67
C HIS A 31 4.84 4.49 10.54
N GLU A 32 4.45 3.25 10.86
CA GLU A 32 5.24 2.25 11.58
C GLU A 32 6.17 1.45 10.65
N GLY A 33 6.02 1.63 9.33
CA GLY A 33 6.78 0.90 8.32
C GLY A 33 6.16 -0.45 7.94
N LYS A 34 4.94 -0.74 8.40
CA LYS A 34 4.22 -1.95 8.02
C LYS A 34 3.73 -1.81 6.60
N VAL A 35 3.89 -2.90 5.84
CA VAL A 35 3.59 -2.96 4.41
C VAL A 35 2.32 -3.76 4.18
N LYS A 36 1.44 -3.23 3.32
CA LYS A 36 0.28 -3.93 2.78
C LYS A 36 0.30 -3.87 1.27
N TYR A 37 0.02 -4.99 0.62
CA TYR A 37 -0.15 -5.08 -0.83
C TYR A 37 -1.63 -5.19 -1.19
N LEU A 38 -2.06 -4.45 -2.21
CA LEU A 38 -3.44 -4.37 -2.66
C LEU A 38 -3.48 -4.41 -4.19
N LEU A 39 -4.51 -5.03 -4.76
CA LEU A 39 -4.67 -5.13 -6.22
C LEU A 39 -5.49 -3.96 -6.80
N ASP A 40 -6.27 -3.30 -5.96
CA ASP A 40 -7.17 -2.22 -6.32
C ASP A 40 -6.61 -0.86 -5.87
N ASP A 41 -6.74 0.15 -6.72
CA ASP A 41 -6.20 1.49 -6.48
C ASP A 41 -7.04 2.29 -5.47
N VAL A 42 -8.36 2.11 -5.47
CA VAL A 42 -9.28 2.71 -4.51
C VAL A 42 -9.03 2.15 -3.12
N GLU A 43 -8.90 0.82 -2.99
CA GLU A 43 -8.56 0.19 -1.71
C GLU A 43 -7.19 0.68 -1.19
N ALA A 44 -6.21 0.84 -2.08
CA ALA A 44 -4.90 1.37 -1.70
C ALA A 44 -4.97 2.81 -1.20
N ALA A 45 -5.71 3.68 -1.90
CA ALA A 45 -5.92 5.05 -1.49
C ALA A 45 -6.65 5.13 -0.14
N GLN A 46 -7.73 4.36 0.04
CA GLN A 46 -8.46 4.30 1.31
C GLN A 46 -7.58 3.81 2.46
N SER A 47 -6.75 2.79 2.22
CA SER A 47 -5.82 2.28 3.24
C SER A 47 -4.78 3.33 3.64
N ALA A 48 -4.30 4.14 2.71
CA ALA A 48 -3.35 5.21 2.99
C ALA A 48 -3.97 6.36 3.80
N VAL A 49 -5.21 6.73 3.48
CA VAL A 49 -5.96 7.74 4.24
C VAL A 49 -6.16 7.28 5.69
N ARG A 50 -6.66 6.05 5.89
CA ARG A 50 -6.86 5.49 7.24
C ARG A 50 -5.57 5.47 8.05
N ALA A 51 -4.47 5.00 7.47
CA ALA A 51 -3.17 4.97 8.14
C ALA A 51 -2.64 6.37 8.49
N SER A 52 -3.06 7.40 7.76
CA SER A 52 -2.73 8.80 8.04
C SER A 52 -3.59 9.36 9.17
N ASP A 53 -4.88 9.04 9.19
CA ASP A 53 -5.82 9.48 10.23
C ASP A 53 -5.52 8.85 11.59
N GLU A 54 -5.21 7.55 11.62
CA GLU A 54 -4.82 6.82 12.84
C GLU A 54 -3.59 7.45 13.51
N HIS A 55 -2.59 7.84 12.71
CA HIS A 55 -1.39 8.50 13.22
C HIS A 55 -1.65 9.90 13.77
N GLN A 56 -2.60 10.63 13.18
CA GLN A 56 -3.00 11.95 13.70
C GLN A 56 -3.79 11.82 15.01
N ALA A 57 -4.71 10.87 15.09
CA ALA A 57 -5.50 10.61 16.29
C ALA A 57 -4.64 10.13 17.46
N ALA A 58 -3.60 9.32 17.22
CA ALA A 58 -2.68 8.85 18.27
C ALA A 58 -1.75 9.95 18.84
N LYS A 59 -1.72 11.13 18.21
CA LYS A 59 -0.87 12.27 18.64
C LYS A 59 -1.63 13.39 19.36
N GLY A 60 -2.96 13.36 19.34
CA GLY A 60 -3.82 14.32 20.04
C GLY A 60 -4.19 13.84 21.44
#